data_AF-A0A523QUF1-F1
#
_entry.id   AF-A0A523QUF1-F1
#
_cell.length_a   1.000
_cell.length_b   1.000
_cell.length_c   1.000
_cell.angle_alpha   90.00
_cell.angle_beta   90.00
_cell.angle_gamma   90.00
#
_symmetry.space_group_name_H-M   'P 1'
#
loop_
_entity.id
_entity.type
_entity.pdbx_description
1 polymer ?
#
loop_
_entity_poly.entity_id
_entity_poly.type
_entity_poly.pdbx_seq_one_letter_code
_entity_poly.pdbx_strand_id
1 'polypeptide(L)'
;MIKFFTNREVSHRLDINLAKWKRWSREFLPPDPLGGMQSGFARQYSPDGAFKVYFGGHLVADLKFTIPEAKQIVEDLHGWFAEKGFYFDVKGNATLNKGVDQLVKRYIIYIMREKRIDNNFEFIYNVRGIISNEPANYKGFEITKELYVETSIGLQPEKVSTIDLNIVKTLNITDVLNNFVVRLNLDRTHYPALSSSNSSIS
;
A
#
# COMPACT_ATOMS: atom_id res chain seq x y z
N MET A 1 -19.51 8.64 -9.36
CA MET A 1 -20.24 7.42 -8.99
C MET A 1 -19.21 6.39 -8.54
N ILE A 2 -19.39 5.73 -7.38
CA ILE A 2 -18.44 4.72 -6.90
C ILE A 2 -18.60 3.46 -7.75
N LYS A 3 -17.51 3.03 -8.40
CA LYS A 3 -17.50 1.81 -9.20
C LYS A 3 -17.35 0.60 -8.28
N PHE A 4 -18.21 -0.39 -8.44
CA PHE A 4 -18.09 -1.69 -7.78
C PHE A 4 -17.61 -2.75 -8.75
N PHE A 5 -16.82 -3.69 -8.26
CA PHE A 5 -16.25 -4.77 -9.05
C PHE A 5 -16.78 -6.13 -8.60
N THR A 6 -16.93 -7.06 -9.53
CA THR A 6 -17.21 -8.47 -9.20
C THR A 6 -15.93 -9.27 -9.10
N ASN A 7 -15.98 -10.46 -8.48
CA ASN A 7 -14.85 -11.41 -8.46
C ASN A 7 -14.27 -11.72 -9.85
N ARG A 8 -15.13 -11.85 -10.87
CA ARG A 8 -14.69 -12.15 -12.24
C ARG A 8 -13.94 -10.96 -12.84
N GLU A 9 -14.47 -9.75 -12.64
CA GLU A 9 -13.87 -8.54 -13.18
C GLU A 9 -12.49 -8.26 -12.59
N VAL A 10 -12.34 -8.28 -11.25
CA VAL A 10 -11.03 -8.10 -10.60
C VAL A 10 -10.04 -9.19 -10.98
N SER A 11 -10.47 -10.46 -11.00
CA SER A 11 -9.63 -11.58 -11.38
C SER A 11 -9.08 -11.43 -12.79
N HIS A 12 -9.94 -11.07 -13.74
CA HIS A 12 -9.54 -10.86 -15.14
C HIS A 12 -8.64 -9.64 -15.30
N ARG A 13 -9.04 -8.48 -14.75
CA ARG A 13 -8.32 -7.22 -14.93
C ARG A 13 -6.95 -7.20 -14.25
N LEU A 14 -6.85 -7.78 -13.06
CA LEU A 14 -5.60 -7.85 -12.30
C LEU A 14 -4.73 -9.05 -12.69
N ASP A 15 -5.20 -9.91 -13.60
CA ASP A 15 -4.56 -11.17 -13.97
C ASP A 15 -4.24 -12.06 -12.74
N ILE A 16 -5.21 -12.15 -11.83
CA ILE A 16 -5.13 -12.97 -10.62
C ILE A 16 -6.11 -14.12 -10.78
N ASN A 17 -5.63 -15.35 -10.58
CA ASN A 17 -6.49 -16.52 -10.58
C ASN A 17 -7.73 -16.33 -9.67
N LEU A 18 -8.92 -16.64 -10.20
CA LEU A 18 -10.19 -16.38 -9.54
C LEU A 18 -10.32 -17.06 -8.16
N ALA A 19 -9.83 -18.30 -8.03
CA ALA A 19 -9.87 -19.02 -6.75
C ALA A 19 -8.92 -18.38 -5.73
N LYS A 20 -7.74 -17.94 -6.19
CA LYS A 20 -6.76 -17.20 -5.39
C LYS A 20 -7.35 -15.88 -4.89
N TRP A 21 -7.97 -15.10 -5.78
CA TRP A 21 -8.65 -13.85 -5.41
C TRP A 21 -9.76 -14.09 -4.39
N LYS A 22 -10.65 -15.06 -4.62
CA LYS A 22 -11.73 -15.41 -3.69
C LYS A 22 -11.18 -15.83 -2.32
N ARG A 23 -10.06 -16.55 -2.28
CA ARG A 23 -9.40 -16.92 -1.02
C ARG A 23 -8.92 -15.67 -0.28
N TRP A 24 -8.12 -14.83 -0.92
CA TRP A 24 -7.63 -13.58 -0.32
C TRP A 24 -8.76 -12.67 0.14
N SER A 25 -9.81 -12.55 -0.65
CA SER A 25 -11.01 -11.79 -0.29
C SER A 25 -11.62 -12.23 1.05
N ARG A 26 -11.68 -13.53 1.32
CA ARG A 26 -12.18 -14.05 2.60
C ARG A 26 -11.25 -13.77 3.78
N GLU A 27 -9.95 -13.65 3.54
CA GLU A 27 -8.94 -13.43 4.58
C GLU A 27 -8.85 -11.94 4.99
N PHE A 28 -8.93 -11.04 4.01
CA PHE A 28 -8.64 -9.61 4.17
C PHE A 28 -9.87 -8.71 4.29
N LEU A 29 -11.06 -9.23 3.98
CA LEU A 29 -12.33 -8.51 4.16
C LEU A 29 -13.23 -9.25 5.15
N PRO A 30 -14.09 -8.52 5.88
CA PRO A 30 -15.11 -9.16 6.70
C PRO A 30 -16.04 -10.04 5.84
N PRO A 31 -16.83 -10.93 6.45
CA PRO A 31 -17.89 -11.66 5.76
C PRO A 31 -18.77 -10.73 4.93
N ASP A 32 -19.23 -11.22 3.79
CA ASP A 32 -20.07 -10.40 2.91
C ASP A 32 -21.42 -10.11 3.59
N PRO A 33 -21.79 -8.84 3.82
CA PRO A 33 -23.04 -8.50 4.50
C PRO A 33 -24.28 -8.97 3.74
N LEU A 34 -24.21 -9.11 2.41
CA LEU A 34 -25.34 -9.57 1.58
C LEU A 34 -25.28 -11.08 1.30
N GLY A 35 -24.09 -11.65 1.24
CA GLY A 35 -23.89 -13.09 1.01
C GLY A 35 -24.42 -13.99 2.13
N GLY A 36 -24.63 -13.44 3.34
CA GLY A 36 -25.26 -14.14 4.46
C GLY A 36 -26.80 -14.08 4.48
N MET A 37 -27.41 -13.15 3.74
CA MET A 37 -28.86 -12.91 3.76
C MET A 37 -29.60 -13.59 2.60
N GLN A 38 -28.98 -13.75 1.44
CA GLN A 38 -29.57 -14.43 0.28
C GLN A 38 -28.56 -15.28 -0.48
N SER A 39 -28.84 -16.59 -0.59
CA SER A 39 -28.09 -17.51 -1.43
C SER A 39 -28.14 -17.03 -2.90
N GLY A 40 -26.97 -16.74 -3.50
CA GLY A 40 -26.85 -16.38 -4.92
C GLY A 40 -26.22 -15.02 -5.21
N PHE A 41 -26.05 -14.13 -4.21
CA PHE A 41 -25.38 -12.85 -4.42
C PHE A 41 -23.85 -13.00 -4.41
N ALA A 42 -23.22 -12.59 -5.51
CA ALA A 42 -21.76 -12.58 -5.62
C ALA A 42 -21.19 -11.32 -4.97
N ARG A 43 -20.14 -11.49 -4.15
CA ARG A 43 -19.42 -10.37 -3.54
C ARG A 43 -19.05 -9.29 -4.54
N GLN A 44 -19.42 -8.06 -4.19
CA GLN A 44 -19.00 -6.84 -4.87
C GLN A 44 -17.94 -6.11 -4.04
N TYR A 45 -17.00 -5.46 -4.72
CA TYR A 45 -15.89 -4.75 -4.11
C TYR A 45 -15.99 -3.27 -4.42
N SER A 46 -15.96 -2.42 -3.39
CA SER A 46 -15.58 -1.02 -3.58
C SER A 46 -14.12 -0.93 -4.03
N PRO A 47 -13.65 0.21 -4.55
CA PRO A 47 -12.25 0.38 -4.91
C PRO A 47 -11.31 0.12 -3.72
N ASP A 48 -11.67 0.61 -2.53
CA ASP A 48 -10.87 0.39 -1.30
C ASP A 48 -10.88 -1.06 -0.84
N GLY A 49 -12.04 -1.72 -0.90
CA GLY A 49 -12.15 -3.14 -0.57
C GLY A 49 -11.34 -4.00 -1.54
N ALA A 50 -11.38 -3.69 -2.83
CA ALA A 50 -10.55 -4.35 -3.84
C ALA A 50 -9.06 -4.07 -3.60
N PHE A 51 -8.68 -2.82 -3.28
CA PHE A 51 -7.29 -2.46 -3.02
C PHE A 51 -6.75 -3.17 -1.78
N LYS A 52 -7.53 -3.25 -0.69
CA LYS A 52 -7.17 -3.98 0.54
C LYS A 52 -6.85 -5.46 0.23
N VAL A 53 -7.69 -6.12 -0.57
CA VAL A 53 -7.47 -7.52 -0.98
C VAL A 53 -6.26 -7.66 -1.89
N TYR A 54 -6.10 -6.76 -2.86
CA TYR A 54 -4.97 -6.76 -3.79
C TYR A 54 -3.64 -6.55 -3.06
N PHE A 55 -3.58 -5.56 -2.16
CA PHE A 55 -2.41 -5.26 -1.34
C PHE A 55 -2.05 -6.41 -0.40
N GLY A 56 -3.03 -6.96 0.33
CA GLY A 56 -2.83 -8.16 1.14
C GLY A 56 -2.34 -9.36 0.32
N GLY A 57 -2.89 -9.53 -0.89
CA GLY A 57 -2.43 -10.54 -1.84
C GLY A 57 -0.99 -10.35 -2.30
N HIS A 58 -0.56 -9.11 -2.57
CA HIS A 58 0.81 -8.76 -2.94
C HIS A 58 1.80 -9.07 -1.80
N LEU A 59 1.45 -8.73 -0.56
CA LEU A 59 2.26 -9.07 0.62
C LEU A 59 2.51 -10.58 0.71
N VAL A 60 1.49 -11.40 0.44
CA VAL A 60 1.60 -12.87 0.51
C VAL A 60 2.31 -13.45 -0.72
N ALA A 61 1.89 -13.08 -1.92
CA ALA A 61 2.38 -13.69 -3.16
C ALA A 61 3.80 -13.26 -3.50
N ASP A 62 4.11 -11.98 -3.32
CA ASP A 62 5.32 -11.38 -3.87
C ASP A 62 6.34 -11.14 -2.77
N LEU A 63 5.90 -10.61 -1.62
CA LEU A 63 6.77 -10.35 -0.47
C LEU A 63 6.89 -11.54 0.51
N LYS A 64 6.14 -12.62 0.27
CA LYS A 64 6.21 -13.91 0.99
C LYS A 64 5.86 -13.83 2.48
N PHE A 65 5.07 -12.84 2.88
CA PHE A 65 4.48 -12.84 4.22
C PHE A 65 3.44 -13.95 4.36
N THR A 66 3.30 -14.49 5.57
CA THR A 66 2.17 -15.38 5.88
C THR A 66 0.86 -14.58 5.88
N ILE A 67 -0.29 -15.25 5.78
CA ILE A 67 -1.59 -14.57 5.84
C ILE A 67 -1.78 -13.78 7.15
N PRO A 68 -1.47 -14.32 8.35
CA PRO A 68 -1.56 -13.55 9.59
C PRO A 68 -0.69 -12.29 9.59
N GLU A 69 0.56 -12.41 9.13
CA GLU A 69 1.48 -11.27 9.04
C GLU A 69 0.97 -10.21 8.06
N ALA A 70 0.51 -10.62 6.88
CA ALA A 70 -0.04 -9.71 5.89
C ALA A 70 -1.29 -8.98 6.42
N LYS A 71 -2.14 -9.66 7.21
CA LYS A 71 -3.32 -9.03 7.83
C LYS A 71 -2.92 -7.96 8.84
N GLN A 72 -1.91 -8.24 9.67
CA GLN A 72 -1.37 -7.27 10.61
C GLN A 72 -0.80 -6.05 9.86
N ILE A 73 0.02 -6.27 8.83
CA ILE A 73 0.61 -5.18 8.03
C ILE A 73 -0.47 -4.29 7.38
N VAL A 74 -1.52 -4.91 6.83
CA VAL A 74 -2.64 -4.17 6.24
C VAL A 74 -3.37 -3.31 7.28
N GLU A 75 -3.51 -3.80 8.50
CA GLU A 75 -4.19 -3.08 9.59
C GLU A 75 -3.31 -1.94 10.12
N ASP A 76 -2.05 -2.21 10.42
CA ASP A 76 -1.10 -1.23 10.94
C ASP A 76 -0.94 -0.03 10.00
N LEU A 77 -0.91 -0.28 8.68
CA LEU A 77 -0.77 0.76 7.66
C LEU A 77 -2.10 1.45 7.30
N HIS A 78 -3.24 0.97 7.81
CA HIS A 78 -4.56 1.45 7.37
C HIS A 78 -4.74 2.95 7.62
N GLY A 79 -4.43 3.42 8.84
CA GLY A 79 -4.54 4.83 9.19
C GLY A 79 -3.63 5.72 8.34
N TRP A 80 -2.39 5.27 8.11
CA TRP A 80 -1.42 5.99 7.29
C TRP A 80 -1.82 6.03 5.80
N PHE A 81 -2.37 4.95 5.26
CA PHE A 81 -2.93 4.93 3.90
C PHE A 81 -4.10 5.91 3.72
N ALA A 82 -4.96 6.03 4.73
CA ALA A 82 -6.05 7.00 4.71
C ALA A 82 -5.51 8.44 4.73
N GLU A 83 -4.52 8.72 5.58
CA GLU A 83 -3.88 10.04 5.68
C GLU A 83 -3.21 10.45 4.35
N LYS A 84 -2.44 9.55 3.73
CA LYS A 84 -1.66 9.86 2.52
C LYS A 84 -2.45 9.72 1.21
N GLY A 85 -3.75 9.39 1.29
CA GLY A 85 -4.63 9.33 0.12
C GLY A 85 -4.39 8.11 -0.78
N PHE A 86 -4.08 6.95 -0.20
CA PHE A 86 -4.03 5.67 -0.92
C PHE A 86 -5.42 5.06 -1.16
N TYR A 87 -6.43 5.50 -0.40
CA TYR A 87 -7.82 5.12 -0.60
C TYR A 87 -8.57 6.10 -1.51
N PHE A 88 -9.66 5.61 -2.08
CA PHE A 88 -10.48 6.30 -3.08
C PHE A 88 -11.18 7.53 -2.48
N ASP A 89 -10.82 8.71 -2.96
CA ASP A 89 -11.51 9.96 -2.66
C ASP A 89 -12.67 10.19 -3.64
N VAL A 90 -13.90 10.05 -3.15
CA VAL A 90 -15.12 10.26 -3.95
C VAL A 90 -15.18 11.66 -4.58
N LYS A 91 -14.59 12.68 -3.94
CA LYS A 91 -14.63 14.06 -4.44
C LYS A 91 -13.57 14.34 -5.51
N GLY A 92 -12.54 13.50 -5.62
CA GLY A 92 -11.43 13.67 -6.58
C GLY A 92 -10.64 14.97 -6.39
N ASN A 93 -10.81 15.64 -5.26
CA ASN A 93 -10.35 17.01 -4.99
C ASN A 93 -9.75 17.14 -3.59
N ALA A 94 -9.59 16.05 -2.85
CA ALA A 94 -9.03 16.12 -1.52
C ALA A 94 -7.55 16.51 -1.61
N THR A 95 -7.27 17.77 -1.28
CA THR A 95 -5.95 18.23 -0.83
C THR A 95 -5.65 17.59 0.53
N LEU A 96 -5.50 16.27 0.58
CA LEU A 96 -5.15 15.53 1.79
C LEU A 96 -3.72 15.83 2.22
N ASN A 97 -2.84 16.11 1.25
CA ASN A 97 -1.46 16.43 1.49
C ASN A 97 -1.32 17.94 1.72
N LYS A 98 -0.97 18.36 2.94
CA LYS A 98 -0.55 19.74 3.24
C LYS A 98 0.96 19.73 3.52
N GLY A 99 1.65 20.81 3.15
CA GLY A 99 3.09 20.93 3.38
C GLY A 99 3.90 19.98 2.49
N VAL A 100 4.89 19.32 3.07
CA VAL A 100 5.92 18.56 2.33
C VAL A 100 5.36 17.35 1.58
N ASP A 101 4.24 16.77 2.02
CA ASP A 101 3.61 15.63 1.36
C ASP A 101 3.16 15.93 -0.08
N GLN A 102 2.88 17.20 -0.42
CA GLN A 102 2.53 17.60 -1.79
C GLN A 102 3.70 17.43 -2.76
N LEU A 103 4.93 17.45 -2.24
CA LEU A 103 6.16 17.34 -3.02
C LEU A 103 6.58 15.89 -3.22
N VAL A 104 6.02 14.96 -2.44
CA VAL A 104 6.38 13.53 -2.52
C VAL A 104 5.84 12.93 -3.80
N LYS A 105 6.72 12.37 -4.64
CA LYS A 105 6.38 11.74 -5.92
C LYS A 105 6.10 10.24 -5.82
N ARG A 106 6.72 9.57 -4.84
CA ARG A 106 6.58 8.13 -4.58
C ARG A 106 6.86 7.81 -3.12
N TYR A 107 6.22 6.76 -2.61
CA TYR A 107 6.45 6.22 -1.27
C TYR A 107 7.05 4.81 -1.35
N ILE A 108 8.06 4.57 -0.51
CA ILE A 108 8.67 3.26 -0.29
C ILE A 108 8.50 2.92 1.19
N ILE A 109 8.02 1.72 1.49
CA ILE A 109 7.85 1.22 2.85
C ILE A 109 8.93 0.16 3.10
N TYR A 110 9.75 0.39 4.11
CA TYR A 110 10.66 -0.60 4.67
C TYR A 110 9.95 -1.29 5.84
N ILE A 111 9.69 -2.58 5.67
CA ILE A 111 9.03 -3.42 6.67
C ILE A 111 10.12 -4.14 7.47
N MET A 112 10.20 -3.81 8.75
CA MET A 112 11.14 -4.40 9.71
C MET A 112 10.37 -5.29 10.69
N ARG A 113 11.06 -6.28 11.27
CA ARG A 113 10.52 -7.10 12.35
C ARG A 113 11.38 -6.93 13.58
N GLU A 114 10.74 -6.61 14.70
CA GLU A 114 11.35 -6.68 16.02
C GLU A 114 10.92 -7.98 16.69
N LYS A 115 11.90 -8.78 17.13
CA LYS A 115 11.62 -9.96 17.93
C LYS A 115 11.41 -9.54 19.38
N ARG A 116 10.22 -9.78 19.92
CA ARG A 116 9.93 -9.56 21.33
C ARG A 116 10.43 -10.73 22.18
N ILE A 117 10.57 -10.46 23.48
CA ILE A 117 11.07 -11.43 24.49
C ILE A 117 10.17 -12.67 24.57
N ASP A 118 8.88 -12.53 24.27
CA ASP A 118 7.86 -13.58 24.25
C ASP A 118 7.84 -14.39 22.93
N ASN A 119 8.88 -14.27 22.09
CA ASN A 119 8.98 -14.94 20.79
C ASN A 119 7.91 -14.49 19.77
N ASN A 120 7.11 -13.47 20.09
CA ASN A 120 6.25 -12.79 19.13
C ASN A 120 7.06 -11.76 18.34
N PHE A 121 6.57 -11.40 17.16
CA PHE A 121 7.17 -10.34 16.35
C PHE A 121 6.24 -9.15 16.30
N GLU A 122 6.82 -7.97 16.30
CA GLU A 122 6.15 -6.72 15.99
C GLU A 122 6.70 -6.17 14.69
N PHE A 123 5.82 -5.59 13.88
CA PHE A 123 6.23 -4.93 12.65
C PHE A 123 6.47 -3.45 12.92
N ILE A 124 7.58 -2.97 12.40
CA ILE A 124 7.93 -1.55 12.40
C ILE A 124 8.07 -1.15 10.95
N TYR A 125 7.53 0.02 10.61
CA TYR A 125 7.55 0.53 9.26
C TYR A 125 8.31 1.84 9.24
N ASN A 126 9.33 1.92 8.39
CA ASN A 126 9.91 3.19 8.00
C ASN A 126 9.40 3.50 6.59
N VAL A 127 8.66 4.58 6.47
CA VAL A 127 8.09 5.01 5.20
C VAL A 127 8.87 6.21 4.68
N ARG A 128 9.45 6.05 3.51
CA ARG A 128 10.19 7.10 2.81
C ARG A 128 9.35 7.68 1.68
N GLY A 129 9.02 8.96 1.80
CA GLY A 129 8.41 9.77 0.74
C GLY A 129 9.49 10.48 -0.07
N ILE A 130 9.71 10.05 -1.33
CA ILE A 130 10.73 10.60 -2.22
C ILE A 130 10.20 11.85 -2.92
N ILE A 131 10.90 12.95 -2.75
CA ILE A 131 10.57 14.26 -3.33
C ILE A 131 11.30 14.46 -4.65
N SER A 132 12.61 14.22 -4.67
CA SER A 132 13.43 14.29 -5.88
C SER A 132 14.54 13.25 -5.88
N ASN A 133 14.99 12.93 -7.09
CA ASN A 133 16.14 12.06 -7.31
C ASN A 133 16.94 12.65 -8.48
N GLU A 134 17.98 13.40 -8.17
CA GLU A 134 18.72 14.19 -9.17
C GLU A 134 20.11 13.60 -9.41
N PRO A 135 20.53 13.42 -10.67
CA PRO A 135 21.91 13.03 -10.95
C PRO A 135 22.86 14.13 -10.47
N ALA A 136 23.95 13.74 -9.84
CA ALA A 136 25.00 14.65 -9.43
C ALA A 136 26.37 14.02 -9.69
N ASN A 137 27.37 14.86 -9.92
CA ASN A 137 28.75 14.42 -9.96
C ASN A 137 29.39 14.68 -8.59
N TYR A 138 29.93 13.65 -7.96
CA TYR A 138 30.70 13.77 -6.73
C TYR A 138 32.09 13.21 -6.93
N LYS A 139 33.09 14.09 -6.98
CA LYS A 139 34.50 13.74 -7.16
C LYS A 139 34.77 12.87 -8.40
N GLY A 140 34.07 13.13 -9.50
CA GLY A 140 34.22 12.38 -10.75
C GLY A 140 33.32 11.15 -10.84
N PHE A 141 32.58 10.79 -9.78
CA PHE A 141 31.61 9.70 -9.82
C PHE A 141 30.21 10.23 -10.10
N GLU A 142 29.50 9.57 -11.00
CA GLU A 142 28.06 9.76 -11.15
C GLU A 142 27.35 9.15 -9.94
N ILE A 143 26.65 10.00 -9.21
CA ILE A 143 25.82 9.64 -8.06
C ILE A 143 24.40 10.14 -8.29
N THR A 144 23.47 9.70 -7.45
CA THR A 144 22.13 10.27 -7.41
C THR A 144 21.87 10.85 -6.03
N LYS A 145 21.40 12.11 -5.98
CA LYS A 145 20.98 12.79 -4.76
C LYS A 145 19.48 12.59 -4.58
N GLU A 146 19.13 11.82 -3.56
CA GLU A 146 17.74 11.59 -3.17
C GLU A 146 17.34 12.58 -2.07
N LEU A 147 16.32 13.41 -2.33
CA LEU A 147 15.65 14.21 -1.29
C LEU A 147 14.38 13.48 -0.87
N TYR A 148 14.24 13.25 0.43
CA TYR A 148 13.12 12.48 0.96
C TYR A 148 12.67 12.98 2.34
N VAL A 149 11.45 12.60 2.71
CA VAL A 149 10.95 12.64 4.09
C VAL A 149 10.75 11.22 4.60
N GLU A 150 10.94 11.02 5.90
CA GLU A 150 10.71 9.73 6.55
C GLU A 150 9.64 9.84 7.63
N THR A 151 8.85 8.78 7.75
CA THR A 151 7.83 8.61 8.79
C THR A 151 7.96 7.21 9.36
N SER A 152 8.03 7.11 10.67
CA SER A 152 8.11 5.83 11.39
C SER A 152 6.75 5.47 11.97
N ILE A 153 6.30 4.23 11.75
CA ILE A 153 5.05 3.68 12.26
C ILE A 153 5.39 2.46 13.12
N GLY A 154 4.80 2.38 14.32
CA GLY A 154 5.05 1.28 15.28
C GLY A 154 6.28 1.45 16.16
N LEU A 155 7.08 2.52 15.97
CA LEU A 155 8.23 2.83 16.84
C LEU A 155 7.78 3.59 18.10
N GLN A 156 8.10 3.03 19.26
CA GLN A 156 7.99 3.73 20.55
C GLN A 156 9.22 4.66 20.73
N PRO A 157 9.04 5.93 21.16
CA PRO A 157 10.12 6.92 21.25
C PRO A 157 11.31 6.52 22.15
N GLU A 158 11.08 5.64 23.14
CA GLU A 158 12.05 5.33 24.20
C GLU A 158 13.05 4.21 23.85
N LYS A 159 12.87 3.48 22.74
CA LYS A 159 13.62 2.23 22.46
C LYS A 159 14.70 2.33 21.36
N VAL A 160 15.09 3.52 20.94
CA VAL A 160 15.92 3.72 19.73
C VAL A 160 17.35 3.15 19.85
N SER A 161 17.87 2.87 21.06
CA SER A 161 19.31 2.70 21.25
C SER A 161 19.87 1.26 21.14
N THR A 162 19.07 0.20 21.01
CA THR A 162 19.59 -1.18 21.02
C THR A 162 18.89 -2.20 20.11
N ILE A 163 17.98 -1.77 19.22
CA ILE A 163 17.20 -2.74 18.42
C ILE A 163 17.99 -3.18 17.18
N ASP A 164 18.26 -4.48 17.08
CA ASP A 164 18.75 -5.14 15.86
C ASP A 164 17.60 -5.24 14.84
N LEU A 165 17.32 -4.10 14.18
CA LEU A 165 16.27 -3.97 13.19
C LEU A 165 16.72 -4.59 11.87
N ASN A 166 16.27 -5.81 11.60
CA ASN A 166 16.45 -6.44 10.30
C ASN A 166 15.37 -5.94 9.34
N ILE A 167 15.76 -5.18 8.31
CA ILE A 167 14.87 -4.86 7.19
C ILE A 167 14.52 -6.16 6.49
N VAL A 168 13.26 -6.57 6.57
CA VAL A 168 12.81 -7.87 6.08
C VAL A 168 12.36 -7.77 4.63
N LYS A 169 11.64 -6.71 4.29
CA LYS A 169 11.14 -6.46 2.93
C LYS A 169 11.04 -4.96 2.64
N THR A 170 11.22 -4.62 1.36
CA THR A 170 10.97 -3.28 0.83
C THR A 170 9.77 -3.33 -0.12
N LEU A 171 8.87 -2.37 0.01
CA LEU A 171 7.62 -2.28 -0.72
C LEU A 171 7.50 -0.90 -1.38
N ASN A 172 7.49 -0.87 -2.72
CA ASN A 172 7.17 0.35 -3.46
C ASN A 172 5.63 0.49 -3.55
N ILE A 173 5.03 1.07 -2.50
CA ILE A 173 3.58 1.09 -2.34
C ILE A 173 2.89 1.98 -3.38
N THR A 174 3.56 3.05 -3.85
CA THR A 174 3.05 3.88 -4.94
C THR A 174 2.90 3.09 -6.24
N ASP A 175 3.89 2.26 -6.59
CA ASP A 175 3.80 1.42 -7.80
C ASP A 175 2.74 0.33 -7.66
N VAL A 176 2.58 -0.26 -6.48
CA VAL A 176 1.53 -1.24 -6.20
C VAL A 176 0.14 -0.62 -6.40
N LEU A 177 -0.11 0.56 -5.83
CA LEU A 177 -1.37 1.29 -6.03
C LEU A 177 -1.55 1.70 -7.50
N ASN A 178 -0.51 2.21 -8.15
CA ASN A 178 -0.58 2.62 -9.55
C ASN A 178 -0.97 1.44 -10.47
N ASN A 179 -0.35 0.28 -10.28
CA ASN A 179 -0.68 -0.93 -11.03
C ASN A 179 -2.15 -1.34 -10.81
N PHE A 180 -2.63 -1.30 -9.56
CA PHE A 180 -4.02 -1.56 -9.24
C PHE A 180 -4.99 -0.62 -9.97
N VAL A 181 -4.73 0.70 -9.91
CA VAL A 181 -5.56 1.73 -10.53
C VAL A 181 -5.61 1.56 -12.05
N VAL A 182 -4.44 1.38 -12.69
CA VAL A 182 -4.33 1.19 -14.14
C VAL A 182 -5.07 -0.08 -14.58
N ARG A 183 -4.82 -1.22 -13.92
CA ARG A 183 -5.42 -2.50 -14.28
C ARG A 183 -6.94 -2.51 -14.13
N LEU A 184 -7.48 -1.86 -13.07
CA LEU A 184 -8.93 -1.75 -12.88
C LEU A 184 -9.60 -0.65 -13.71
N ASN A 185 -8.81 0.12 -14.47
CA ASN A 185 -9.27 1.28 -15.23
C ASN A 185 -10.03 2.26 -14.33
N LEU A 186 -9.41 2.59 -13.20
CA LEU A 186 -9.87 3.59 -12.24
C LEU A 186 -9.27 4.94 -12.60
N ASP A 187 -9.99 6.02 -12.28
CA ASP A 187 -9.48 7.37 -12.47
C ASP A 187 -8.49 7.71 -11.34
N ARG A 188 -7.26 8.01 -11.75
CA ARG A 188 -6.12 8.34 -10.87
C ARG A 188 -6.37 9.59 -10.03
N THR A 189 -7.22 10.52 -10.48
CA THR A 189 -7.53 11.76 -9.74
C THR A 189 -8.22 11.50 -8.40
N HIS A 190 -8.84 10.34 -8.24
CA HIS A 190 -9.42 9.89 -6.97
C HIS A 190 -8.39 9.30 -5.99
N TYR A 191 -7.10 9.32 -6.32
CA TYR A 191 -6.03 8.77 -5.49
C TYR A 191 -4.91 9.81 -5.29
N PRO A 192 -5.01 10.66 -4.25
CA PRO A 192 -4.01 11.70 -3.99
C PRO A 192 -2.58 11.19 -3.80
N ALA A 193 -2.38 9.95 -3.34
CA ALA A 193 -1.06 9.33 -3.27
C ALA A 193 -0.37 9.17 -4.65
N LEU A 194 -1.13 9.32 -5.75
CA LEU A 194 -0.67 9.18 -7.12
C LEU A 194 -0.59 10.51 -7.88
N SER A 195 -1.09 11.62 -7.35
CA SER A 195 -1.27 12.87 -8.11
C SER A 195 0.03 13.61 -8.45
N SER A 196 1.10 13.39 -7.70
CA SER A 196 2.42 14.02 -7.86
C SER A 196 3.34 13.30 -8.84
N SER A 197 2.99 12.09 -9.30
CA SER A 197 3.85 11.30 -10.21
C SER A 197 3.77 11.74 -11.68
N ASN A 198 3.05 12.82 -12.00
CA ASN A 198 3.10 13.46 -13.31
C ASN A 198 4.36 14.34 -13.43
N SER A 199 5.52 13.71 -13.49
CA SER A 199 6.69 14.29 -14.13
C SER A 199 7.57 13.17 -14.68
N SER A 200 7.84 13.25 -15.98
CA SER A 200 8.75 12.44 -16.81
C SER A 200 8.33 10.98 -17.11
N ILE A 201 7.40 10.82 -18.06
CA ILE A 201 7.70 9.99 -19.24
C ILE A 201 7.99 10.99 -20.36
N SER A 202 9.26 11.16 -20.67
CA SER A 202 9.80 11.84 -21.85
C SER A 202 10.81 10.93 -22.49
#